data_AF-A0A955AM08-F1
#
_entry.id   AF-A0A955AM08-F1
#
_cell.length_a   1.000
_cell.length_b   1.000
_cell.length_c   1.000
_cell.angle_alpha   90.00
_cell.angle_beta   90.00
_cell.angle_gamma   90.00
#
_symmetry.space_group_name_H-M   'P 1'
#
loop_
_entity.id
_entity.type
_entity.pdbx_description
1 polymer ?
#
loop_
_entity_poly.entity_id
_entity_poly.type
_entity_poly.pdbx_seq_one_letter_code
_entity_poly.pdbx_strand_id
1 'polypeptide(L)'
;MRKSWKTVGVSLLSCLALFAAHLSGQDELPVAEAIATVEPTTPIARPLTVSVALLEGTTITGTLADSTALNIKTAFGEAQIPLSEVAGIRFPSGEDTSTTVVMLNGDSITGATDLKFVGVETTWGSAKINGPNITSMLFVPGLAWQSKDGLGGKRWALVEAAANQGATNAQPMVNSSPSRNSSIPTGPFVQPRPGTIIVQ
;
A
#
# COMPACT_ATOMS: atom_id res chain seq x y z
N MET A 1 7.03 -42.64 20.07
CA MET A 1 5.90 -43.44 19.53
C MET A 1 5.58 -42.97 18.12
N ARG A 2 5.10 -43.90 17.28
CA ARG A 2 5.25 -43.93 15.82
C ARG A 2 4.18 -43.13 15.05
N LYS A 3 4.63 -42.54 13.93
CA LYS A 3 3.99 -42.32 12.60
C LYS A 3 2.47 -42.48 12.47
N SER A 4 1.84 -41.53 11.77
CA SER A 4 0.89 -41.86 10.70
C SER A 4 0.67 -40.66 9.75
N TRP A 5 1.29 -40.69 8.57
CA TRP A 5 0.85 -39.95 7.39
C TRP A 5 0.07 -40.94 6.52
N LYS A 6 -1.12 -40.56 6.04
CA LYS A 6 -1.85 -41.28 5.01
C LYS A 6 -1.93 -40.44 3.74
N THR A 7 -1.03 -40.75 2.82
CA THR A 7 -1.22 -40.65 1.37
C THR A 7 -2.29 -41.66 0.94
N VAL A 8 -3.12 -41.35 -0.06
CA VAL A 8 -3.55 -42.22 -1.20
C VAL A 8 -4.59 -41.44 -2.02
N GLY A 9 -4.48 -41.45 -3.35
CA GLY A 9 -5.61 -41.14 -4.22
C GLY A 9 -5.31 -40.75 -5.67
N VAL A 10 -4.52 -41.56 -6.39
CA VAL A 10 -4.46 -41.51 -7.87
C VAL A 10 -5.81 -41.96 -8.44
N SER A 11 -6.38 -41.23 -9.40
CA SER A 11 -7.38 -41.78 -10.31
C SER A 11 -7.17 -41.23 -11.73
N LEU A 12 -6.98 -42.18 -12.64
CA LEU A 12 -6.66 -42.08 -14.05
C LEU A 12 -7.84 -42.69 -14.79
N LEU A 13 -8.57 -41.96 -15.63
CA LEU A 13 -9.56 -42.51 -16.58
C LEU A 13 -9.92 -41.39 -17.58
N SER A 14 -9.41 -41.42 -18.81
CA SER A 14 -10.00 -42.08 -19.99
C SER A 14 -11.23 -41.36 -20.56
N CYS A 15 -11.03 -40.68 -21.70
CA CYS A 15 -12.03 -40.51 -22.76
C CYS A 15 -11.34 -40.25 -24.11
N LEU A 16 -11.02 -41.34 -24.81
CA LEU A 16 -11.19 -41.46 -26.27
C LEU A 16 -12.72 -41.50 -26.54
N ALA A 17 -13.34 -40.99 -27.60
CA ALA A 17 -12.90 -40.48 -28.89
C ALA A 17 -14.13 -39.93 -29.68
N LEU A 18 -13.88 -39.55 -30.94
CA LEU A 18 -14.75 -39.59 -32.15
C LEU A 18 -15.43 -38.29 -32.69
N PHE A 19 -15.13 -38.07 -33.99
CA PHE A 19 -15.93 -37.49 -35.10
C PHE A 19 -16.10 -35.97 -35.17
N ALA A 20 -16.04 -35.28 -36.33
CA ALA A 20 -16.12 -35.70 -37.73
C ALA A 20 -15.36 -34.73 -38.65
N ALA A 21 -14.88 -35.25 -39.78
CA ALA A 21 -14.39 -34.47 -40.91
C ALA A 21 -15.55 -33.74 -41.63
N HIS A 22 -15.32 -32.50 -42.03
CA HIS A 22 -16.04 -31.86 -43.14
C HIS A 22 -15.04 -31.23 -44.10
N LEU A 23 -15.16 -31.66 -45.36
CA LEU A 23 -14.28 -31.42 -46.48
C LEU A 23 -15.03 -30.55 -47.49
N SER A 24 -14.53 -29.34 -47.73
CA SER A 24 -14.78 -28.48 -48.92
C SER A 24 -14.10 -27.14 -48.60
N GLY A 25 -13.04 -26.66 -49.26
CA GLY A 25 -12.66 -26.79 -50.65
C GLY A 25 -12.79 -25.41 -51.29
N GLN A 26 -11.74 -24.58 -51.22
CA GLN A 26 -11.51 -23.44 -52.11
C GLN A 26 -10.00 -23.19 -52.26
N ASP A 27 -9.51 -23.35 -53.49
CA ASP A 27 -8.26 -22.81 -54.01
C ASP A 27 -8.23 -21.29 -53.85
N GLU A 28 -7.24 -20.74 -53.14
CA GLU A 28 -6.73 -19.38 -53.41
C GLU A 28 -5.26 -19.22 -52.95
N LEU A 29 -4.39 -19.11 -53.95
CA LEU A 29 -3.08 -18.43 -54.06
C LEU A 29 -2.16 -18.28 -52.82
N PRO A 30 -0.85 -18.63 -52.94
CA PRO A 30 0.12 -18.46 -51.86
C PRO A 30 0.59 -17.00 -51.78
N VAL A 31 -0.09 -16.19 -50.97
CA VAL A 31 0.47 -14.92 -50.48
C VAL A 31 1.29 -15.23 -49.24
N ALA A 32 2.62 -15.21 -49.41
CA ALA A 32 3.57 -15.26 -48.32
C ALA A 32 3.42 -14.01 -47.44
N GLU A 33 2.52 -14.06 -46.46
CA GLU A 33 2.54 -13.14 -45.34
C GLU A 33 3.63 -13.61 -44.36
N ALA A 34 4.73 -12.86 -44.35
CA ALA A 34 5.73 -12.94 -43.32
C ALA A 34 5.05 -12.66 -41.97
N ILE A 35 4.75 -13.72 -41.22
CA ILE A 35 4.31 -13.61 -39.84
C ILE A 35 5.51 -13.06 -39.07
N ALA A 36 5.51 -11.75 -38.87
CA ALA A 36 6.42 -11.10 -37.95
C ALA A 36 6.17 -11.75 -36.58
N THR A 37 7.13 -12.55 -36.13
CA THR A 37 7.26 -12.98 -34.74
C THR A 37 7.29 -11.73 -33.89
N VAL A 38 6.13 -11.34 -33.37
CA VAL A 38 6.03 -10.36 -32.28
C VAL A 38 6.65 -11.04 -31.08
N GLU A 39 7.92 -10.76 -30.85
CA GLU A 39 8.58 -11.06 -29.59
C GLU A 39 7.69 -10.47 -28.49
N PRO A 40 7.29 -11.24 -27.46
CA PRO A 40 6.60 -10.67 -26.32
C PRO A 40 7.56 -9.63 -25.74
N THR A 41 7.20 -8.36 -25.89
CA THR A 41 7.90 -7.26 -25.25
C THR A 41 7.63 -7.43 -23.77
N THR A 42 8.47 -8.24 -23.12
CA THR A 42 8.51 -8.41 -21.69
C THR A 42 8.64 -7.00 -21.13
N PRO A 43 7.65 -6.46 -20.40
CA PRO A 43 7.77 -5.14 -19.83
C PRO A 43 9.00 -5.16 -18.95
N ILE A 44 9.98 -4.32 -19.30
CA ILE A 44 11.21 -4.15 -18.52
C ILE A 44 10.77 -3.53 -17.20
N ALA A 45 10.45 -4.39 -16.24
CA ALA A 45 10.08 -4.00 -14.89
C ALA A 45 11.30 -3.31 -14.28
N ARG A 46 11.20 -2.00 -14.11
CA ARG A 46 12.25 -1.23 -13.45
C ARG A 46 12.42 -1.79 -12.04
N PRO A 47 13.66 -1.97 -11.56
CA PRO A 47 13.89 -2.47 -10.22
C PRO A 47 13.25 -1.50 -9.22
N LEU A 48 12.30 -1.99 -8.43
CA LEU A 48 11.61 -1.22 -7.41
C LEU A 48 12.24 -1.49 -6.05
N THR A 49 12.88 -0.49 -5.47
CA THR A 49 13.46 -0.59 -4.12
C THR A 49 12.34 -0.65 -3.08
N VAL A 50 12.49 -1.54 -2.11
CA VAL A 50 11.52 -1.75 -1.04
C VAL A 50 12.24 -1.95 0.30
N SER A 51 11.67 -1.35 1.34
CA SER A 51 12.02 -1.58 2.74
C SER A 51 10.87 -2.33 3.41
N VAL A 52 11.10 -3.59 3.78
CA VAL A 52 10.12 -4.49 4.39
C VAL A 52 10.38 -4.56 5.89
N ALA A 53 9.44 -4.07 6.69
CA ALA A 53 9.47 -4.20 8.15
C ALA A 53 8.73 -5.47 8.57
N LEU A 54 9.37 -6.31 9.38
CA LEU A 54 8.83 -7.56 9.89
C LEU A 54 8.17 -7.39 11.27
N LEU A 55 7.38 -8.37 11.70
CA LEU A 55 6.74 -8.38 13.02
C LEU A 55 7.74 -8.35 14.19
N GLU A 56 8.94 -8.90 13.99
CA GLU A 56 10.00 -8.94 15.01
C GLU A 56 10.79 -7.62 15.11
N GLY A 57 10.39 -6.57 14.36
CA GLY A 57 11.07 -5.27 14.33
C GLY A 57 12.27 -5.19 13.40
N THR A 58 12.69 -6.32 12.80
CA THR A 58 13.74 -6.36 11.77
C THR A 58 13.25 -5.73 10.47
N THR A 59 14.12 -4.96 9.81
CA THR A 59 13.84 -4.35 8.50
C THR A 59 14.79 -4.91 7.45
N ILE A 60 14.24 -5.35 6.32
CA ILE A 60 14.98 -5.85 5.16
C ILE A 60 14.83 -4.86 4.02
N THR A 61 15.94 -4.37 3.48
CA THR A 61 15.93 -3.46 2.33
C THR A 61 16.52 -4.16 1.11
N GLY A 62 15.90 -3.97 -0.04
CA GLY A 62 16.41 -4.50 -1.30
C GLY A 62 15.52 -4.13 -2.48
N THR A 63 15.59 -4.90 -3.55
CA THR A 63 14.78 -4.73 -4.75
C THR A 63 13.72 -5.81 -4.82
N LEU A 64 12.48 -5.44 -5.12
CA LEU A 64 11.39 -6.39 -5.25
C LEU A 64 11.56 -7.24 -6.52
N ALA A 65 11.52 -8.57 -6.37
CA ALA A 65 11.75 -9.52 -7.47
C ALA A 65 10.46 -10.18 -8.00
N ASP A 66 9.44 -10.33 -7.16
CA ASP A 66 8.34 -11.28 -7.42
C ASP A 66 7.14 -10.67 -8.17
N SER A 67 6.77 -9.41 -7.88
CA SER A 67 5.55 -8.81 -8.43
C SER A 67 5.70 -7.31 -8.62
N THR A 68 5.09 -6.78 -9.67
CA THR A 68 4.98 -5.35 -9.96
C THR A 68 3.65 -4.76 -9.51
N ALA A 69 2.70 -5.59 -9.07
CA ALA A 69 1.36 -5.16 -8.68
C ALA A 69 0.88 -5.88 -7.40
N LEU A 70 0.03 -5.20 -6.64
CA LEU A 70 -0.65 -5.71 -5.46
C LEU A 70 -2.12 -5.95 -5.77
N ASN A 71 -2.62 -7.15 -5.48
CA ASN A 71 -4.05 -7.43 -5.51
C ASN A 71 -4.65 -7.11 -4.12
N ILE A 72 -5.66 -6.24 -4.10
CA ILE A 72 -6.39 -5.87 -2.90
C ILE A 72 -7.90 -6.06 -3.13
N LYS A 73 -8.56 -6.64 -2.14
CA LYS A 73 -10.00 -6.80 -2.08
C LYS A 73 -10.58 -5.76 -1.15
N THR A 74 -11.29 -4.80 -1.73
CA THR A 74 -11.98 -3.72 -1.02
C THR A 74 -13.46 -4.03 -0.89
N ALA A 75 -14.19 -3.21 -0.13
CA ALA A 75 -15.66 -3.31 -0.06
C ALA A 75 -16.35 -3.07 -1.41
N PHE A 76 -15.67 -2.41 -2.36
CA PHE A 76 -16.20 -2.07 -3.69
C PHE A 76 -15.80 -3.09 -4.76
N GLY A 77 -15.00 -4.10 -4.42
CA GLY A 77 -14.51 -5.11 -5.36
C GLY A 77 -13.01 -5.36 -5.26
N GLU A 78 -12.50 -6.14 -6.20
CA GLU A 78 -11.08 -6.46 -6.31
C GLU A 78 -10.38 -5.44 -7.22
N ALA A 79 -9.23 -4.95 -6.77
CA ALA A 79 -8.42 -3.98 -7.47
C ALA A 79 -6.97 -4.46 -7.54
N GLN A 80 -6.34 -4.23 -8.68
CA GLN A 80 -4.93 -4.49 -8.90
C GLN A 80 -4.20 -3.15 -8.95
N ILE A 81 -3.34 -2.89 -7.97
CA ILE A 81 -2.63 -1.62 -7.80
C ILE A 81 -1.17 -1.81 -8.22
N PRO A 82 -0.65 -1.05 -9.20
CA PRO A 82 0.77 -1.07 -9.53
C PRO A 82 1.62 -0.60 -8.36
N LEU A 83 2.63 -1.38 -7.95
CA LEU A 83 3.51 -1.03 -6.85
C LEU A 83 4.37 0.22 -7.14
N SER A 84 4.54 0.57 -8.42
CA SER A 84 5.17 1.82 -8.84
C SER A 84 4.42 3.08 -8.42
N GLU A 85 3.12 2.97 -8.09
CA GLU A 85 2.28 4.09 -7.64
C GLU A 85 2.04 4.08 -6.13
N VAL A 86 2.60 3.09 -5.43
CA VAL A 86 2.40 2.89 -4.00
C VAL A 86 3.58 3.49 -3.23
N ALA A 87 3.28 4.34 -2.25
CA ALA A 87 4.29 4.86 -1.32
C ALA A 87 4.60 3.85 -0.21
N GLY A 88 3.57 3.18 0.30
CA GLY A 88 3.72 2.14 1.30
C GLY A 88 2.46 1.29 1.50
N ILE A 89 2.68 0.08 2.00
CA ILE A 89 1.65 -0.89 2.36
C ILE A 89 1.81 -1.22 3.84
N ARG A 90 0.75 -1.09 4.61
CA ARG A 90 0.68 -1.53 6.00
C ARG A 90 -0.23 -2.74 6.07
N PHE A 91 0.31 -3.86 6.55
CA PHE A 91 -0.45 -5.08 6.76
C PHE A 91 -1.18 -5.04 8.11
N PRO A 92 -2.29 -5.78 8.24
CA PRO A 92 -2.98 -5.89 9.53
C PRO A 92 -2.04 -6.48 10.57
N SER A 93 -1.91 -5.78 11.70
CA SER A 93 -1.10 -6.22 12.84
C SER A 93 -1.82 -5.84 14.13
N GLY A 94 -1.91 -6.78 15.08
CA GLY A 94 -2.53 -6.54 16.39
C GLY A 94 -3.99 -6.12 16.29
N GLU A 95 -4.27 -4.84 16.55
CA GLU A 95 -5.61 -4.23 16.59
C GLU A 95 -6.16 -3.88 15.20
N ASP A 96 -5.29 -3.77 14.19
CA ASP A 96 -5.69 -3.43 12.82
C ASP A 96 -6.25 -4.68 12.10
N THR A 97 -7.44 -4.56 11.51
CA THR A 97 -8.11 -5.69 10.84
C THR A 97 -7.95 -5.70 9.33
N SER A 98 -7.37 -4.64 8.74
CA SER A 98 -7.29 -4.47 7.28
C SER A 98 -5.93 -3.92 6.84
N THR A 99 -5.56 -4.26 5.60
CA THR A 99 -4.38 -3.72 4.94
C THR A 99 -4.69 -2.31 4.47
N THR A 100 -3.79 -1.37 4.76
CA THR A 100 -3.86 0.01 4.26
C THR A 100 -2.75 0.25 3.26
N VAL A 101 -3.10 0.66 2.05
CA VAL A 101 -2.18 1.05 0.99
C VAL A 101 -2.23 2.56 0.88
N VAL A 102 -1.08 3.21 0.98
CA VAL A 102 -0.94 4.65 0.74
C VAL A 102 -0.24 4.84 -0.59
N MET A 103 -0.86 5.58 -1.49
CA MET A 103 -0.36 5.87 -2.83
C MET A 103 0.56 7.08 -2.83
N LEU A 104 1.36 7.24 -3.89
CA LEU A 104 2.30 8.36 -4.05
C LEU A 104 1.60 9.73 -4.11
N ASN A 105 0.32 9.77 -4.49
CA ASN A 105 -0.50 10.98 -4.48
C ASN A 105 -1.06 11.33 -3.08
N GLY A 106 -0.81 10.50 -2.06
CA GLY A 106 -1.30 10.69 -0.69
C GLY A 106 -2.69 10.08 -0.42
N ASP A 107 -3.36 9.54 -1.43
CA ASP A 107 -4.61 8.80 -1.24
C ASP A 107 -4.35 7.46 -0.56
N SER A 108 -5.37 6.94 0.13
CA SER A 108 -5.29 5.64 0.77
C SER A 108 -6.45 4.74 0.42
N ILE A 109 -6.14 3.45 0.27
CA ILE A 109 -7.09 2.38 0.01
C ILE A 109 -6.96 1.34 1.12
N THR A 110 -8.09 0.92 1.68
CA THR A 110 -8.14 -0.09 2.73
C THR A 110 -8.86 -1.33 2.22
N GLY A 111 -8.32 -2.51 2.55
CA GLY A 111 -8.90 -3.78 2.12
C GLY A 111 -8.15 -5.00 2.65
N ALA A 112 -8.48 -6.17 2.13
CA ALA A 112 -7.77 -7.41 2.39
C ALA A 112 -6.82 -7.73 1.23
N THR A 113 -5.63 -8.26 1.52
CA THR A 113 -4.69 -8.74 0.50
C THR A 113 -4.31 -10.19 0.80
N ASP A 114 -4.15 -11.01 -0.24
CA ASP A 114 -3.62 -12.38 -0.13
C ASP A 114 -2.16 -12.40 -0.59
N LEU A 115 -1.29 -11.80 0.22
CA LEU A 115 0.15 -11.82 -0.03
C LEU A 115 0.77 -13.02 0.69
N LYS A 116 1.17 -14.03 -0.07
CA LYS A 116 1.77 -15.26 0.49
C LYS A 116 3.26 -15.10 0.76
N PHE A 117 3.99 -14.56 -0.22
CA PHE A 117 5.43 -14.37 -0.14
C PHE A 117 5.85 -13.09 -0.83
N VAL A 118 6.99 -12.55 -0.39
CA VAL A 118 7.67 -11.41 -1.02
C VAL A 118 9.15 -11.76 -1.19
N GLY A 119 9.59 -11.79 -2.43
CA GLY A 119 10.98 -11.95 -2.84
C GLY A 119 11.67 -10.60 -2.94
N VAL A 120 12.73 -10.43 -2.16
CA VAL A 120 13.55 -9.21 -2.12
C VAL A 120 15.00 -9.59 -2.43
N GLU A 121 15.55 -8.99 -3.49
CA GLU A 121 16.96 -9.03 -3.85
C GLU A 121 17.74 -8.06 -2.97
N THR A 122 18.58 -8.57 -2.08
CA THR A 122 19.42 -7.78 -1.18
C THR A 122 20.89 -7.87 -1.59
N THR A 123 21.75 -7.04 -0.99
CA THR A 123 23.19 -7.05 -1.29
C THR A 123 23.91 -8.34 -0.90
N TRP A 124 23.32 -9.12 0.01
CA TRP A 124 23.88 -10.39 0.50
C TRP A 124 23.18 -11.62 -0.11
N GLY A 125 22.20 -11.42 -1.00
CA GLY A 125 21.49 -12.49 -1.71
C GLY A 125 19.98 -12.24 -1.81
N SER A 126 19.25 -13.22 -2.34
CA SER A 126 17.78 -13.15 -2.47
C SER A 126 17.11 -13.67 -1.19
N ALA A 127 16.18 -12.90 -0.64
CA ALA A 127 15.40 -13.22 0.54
C ALA A 127 13.94 -13.48 0.16
N LYS A 128 13.37 -14.60 0.60
CA LYS A 128 11.94 -14.91 0.46
C LYS A 128 11.25 -14.77 1.80
N ILE A 129 10.41 -13.76 1.93
CA ILE A 129 9.74 -13.37 3.17
C ILE A 129 8.30 -13.89 3.15
N ASN A 130 7.82 -14.44 4.27
CA ASN A 130 6.44 -14.87 4.43
C ASN A 130 5.52 -13.66 4.64
N GLY A 131 4.48 -13.50 3.83
CA GLY A 131 3.60 -12.31 3.84
C GLY A 131 2.97 -12.02 5.20
N PRO A 132 2.38 -13.01 5.90
CA PRO A 132 1.93 -12.89 7.28
C PRO A 132 2.95 -12.36 8.31
N ASN A 133 4.27 -12.44 8.04
CA ASN A 133 5.30 -11.93 8.94
C ASN A 133 5.71 -10.49 8.64
N ILE A 134 5.10 -9.87 7.63
CA ILE A 134 5.36 -8.49 7.21
C ILE A 134 4.41 -7.56 7.95
N THR A 135 4.97 -6.57 8.62
CA THR A 135 4.21 -5.47 9.26
C THR A 135 3.91 -4.38 8.24
N SER A 136 4.92 -4.00 7.45
CA SER A 136 4.75 -2.99 6.41
C SER A 136 5.83 -3.08 5.33
N MET A 137 5.53 -2.51 4.17
CA MET A 137 6.47 -2.30 3.08
C MET A 137 6.46 -0.83 2.70
N LEU A 138 7.64 -0.25 2.49
CA LEU A 138 7.83 1.12 2.05
C LEU A 138 8.61 1.11 0.74
N PHE A 139 8.10 1.82 -0.26
CA PHE A 139 8.74 1.95 -1.57
C PHE A 139 9.46 3.29 -1.73
N VAL A 140 9.13 4.26 -0.88
CA VAL A 140 9.80 5.56 -0.82
C VAL A 140 10.69 5.60 0.43
N PRO A 141 12.00 5.83 0.28
CA PRO A 141 12.91 5.93 1.42
C PRO A 141 12.61 7.18 2.24
N GLY A 142 12.87 7.11 3.55
CA GLY A 142 12.70 8.26 4.44
C GLY A 142 11.26 8.55 4.84
N LEU A 143 10.30 7.67 4.53
CA LEU A 143 8.94 7.73 5.09
C LEU A 143 8.80 6.84 6.32
N ALA A 144 7.88 7.22 7.20
CA ALA A 144 7.49 6.46 8.38
C ALA A 144 5.97 6.44 8.53
N TRP A 145 5.44 5.33 9.06
CA TRP A 145 4.03 5.20 9.37
C TRP A 145 3.65 6.02 10.60
N GLN A 146 2.60 6.83 10.47
CA GLN A 146 1.97 7.54 11.58
C GLN A 146 0.51 7.12 11.69
N SER A 147 0.09 6.73 12.90
CA SER A 147 -1.32 6.57 13.23
C SER A 147 -1.88 7.89 13.75
N LYS A 148 -3.06 8.27 13.26
CA LYS A 148 -3.88 9.33 13.84
C LYS A 148 -5.22 8.75 14.26
N ASP A 149 -5.54 8.87 15.53
CA ASP A 149 -6.86 8.49 16.03
C ASP A 149 -7.92 9.47 15.51
N GLY A 150 -9.04 8.92 15.05
CA GLY A 150 -10.18 9.69 14.57
C GLY A 150 -11.51 9.02 14.91
N LEU A 151 -12.60 9.70 14.56
CA LEU A 151 -13.98 9.23 14.79
C LEU A 151 -14.30 7.86 14.15
N GLY A 152 -13.48 7.40 13.20
CA GLY A 152 -13.57 6.09 12.55
C GLY A 152 -12.47 5.10 12.95
N GLY A 153 -11.79 5.32 14.08
CA GLY A 153 -10.65 4.52 14.53
C GLY A 153 -9.29 5.07 14.06
N LYS A 154 -8.28 4.20 14.05
CA LYS A 154 -6.91 4.54 13.64
C LYS A 154 -6.84 4.75 12.13
N ARG A 155 -6.36 5.92 11.71
CA ARG A 155 -6.02 6.21 10.32
C ARG A 155 -4.51 6.22 10.15
N TRP A 156 -4.02 5.46 9.18
CA TRP A 156 -2.61 5.37 8.86
C TRP A 156 -2.25 6.36 7.75
N ALA A 157 -1.17 7.09 7.95
CA ALA A 157 -0.57 7.98 6.97
C ALA A 157 0.94 7.75 6.92
N LEU A 158 1.57 8.19 5.83
CA LEU A 158 3.02 8.25 5.72
C LEU A 158 3.48 9.69 5.92
N VAL A 159 4.51 9.87 6.74
CA VAL A 159 5.17 11.14 7.00
C VAL A 159 6.67 11.00 6.82
N GLU A 160 7.37 12.09 6.58
CA GLU A 160 8.83 12.08 6.55
C GLU A 160 9.38 11.63 7.92
N ALA A 161 10.22 10.61 7.90
CA ALA A 161 10.96 10.16 9.06
C ALA A 161 11.92 11.27 9.48
N ALA A 162 11.89 11.67 10.74
CA ALA A 162 12.69 12.77 11.28
C ALA A 162 14.22 12.52 11.33
N ALA A 163 14.75 11.60 10.50
CA ALA A 163 16.17 11.30 10.40
C ALA A 163 16.99 12.35 9.61
N ASN A 164 16.35 13.41 9.09
CA ASN A 164 16.99 14.62 8.55
C ASN A 164 16.55 15.91 9.27
N GLN A 165 16.06 15.84 10.51
CA GLN A 165 15.81 17.03 11.34
C GLN A 165 17.05 17.45 12.15
N GLY A 166 18.19 17.45 11.47
CA GLY A 166 19.45 17.99 11.96
C GLY A 166 19.78 19.35 11.35
N ALA A 167 18.82 20.27 11.22
CA ALA A 167 19.07 21.71 11.12
C ALA A 167 17.75 22.50 11.22
N THR A 168 17.74 23.49 12.10
CA THR A 168 16.73 24.55 12.26
C THR A 168 15.34 24.13 12.73
N ASN A 169 15.27 23.80 14.02
CA ASN A 169 14.14 24.20 14.84
C ASN A 169 14.13 25.75 14.93
N ALA A 170 13.64 26.42 13.89
CA ALA A 170 13.28 27.84 13.95
C ALA A 170 11.84 27.93 14.43
N GLN A 171 11.65 27.80 15.74
CA GLN A 171 10.45 28.31 16.38
C GLN A 171 10.30 29.80 16.00
N PRO A 172 9.10 30.31 15.65
CA PRO A 172 8.86 31.73 15.75
C PRO A 172 8.90 32.08 17.26
N MET A 173 10.09 32.46 17.74
CA MET A 173 10.24 33.18 18.99
C MET A 173 9.48 34.49 18.85
N VAL A 174 8.27 34.54 19.42
CA VAL A 174 7.59 35.80 19.69
C VAL A 174 8.38 36.46 20.82
N ASN A 175 9.26 37.38 20.41
CA ASN A 175 10.19 38.08 21.28
C ASN A 175 9.41 38.98 22.26
N SER A 176 9.30 38.52 23.51
CA SER A 176 8.86 39.31 24.64
C SER A 176 9.86 40.45 24.90
N SER A 177 9.53 41.67 24.46
CA SER A 177 10.22 42.88 24.89
C SER A 177 9.49 43.52 26.08
N PRO A 178 10.21 44.02 27.12
CA PRO A 178 9.60 44.56 28.31
C PRO A 178 9.27 46.06 28.20
N SER A 179 8.17 46.44 28.85
CA SER A 179 7.90 47.71 29.54
C SER A 179 8.00 49.04 28.78
N ARG A 180 6.84 49.68 28.55
CA ARG A 180 6.64 51.11 28.86
C ARG A 180 5.20 51.43 29.26
N ASN A 181 5.08 51.69 30.56
CA ASN A 181 4.06 52.42 31.28
C ASN A 181 3.46 53.62 30.52
N SER A 182 2.12 53.75 30.47
CA SER A 182 1.40 55.04 30.58
C SER A 182 -0.12 54.84 30.70
N SER A 183 -0.61 55.03 31.93
CA SER A 183 -1.85 55.74 32.32
C SER A 183 -3.19 55.44 31.63
N ILE A 184 -4.10 54.89 32.45
CA ILE A 184 -5.57 54.87 32.35
C ILE A 184 -6.13 56.31 32.22
N PRO A 185 -7.26 56.51 31.51
CA PRO A 185 -8.46 56.94 32.23
C PRO A 185 -9.75 56.19 31.83
N THR A 186 -10.60 56.13 32.85
CA THR A 186 -11.89 55.49 33.04
C THR A 186 -12.99 56.00 32.11
N GLY A 187 -13.84 55.10 31.60
CA GLY A 187 -15.13 55.42 31.01
C GLY A 187 -16.11 54.25 31.17
N PRO A 188 -17.33 54.44 31.72
CA PRO A 188 -18.30 53.36 31.89
C PRO A 188 -19.11 53.20 30.60
N PHE A 189 -19.07 52.02 29.96
CA PHE A 189 -20.05 51.68 28.94
C PHE A 189 -20.88 50.47 29.36
N VAL A 190 -22.17 50.75 29.40
CA VAL A 190 -23.30 49.97 29.91
C VAL A 190 -23.63 48.83 28.94
N GLN A 191 -23.83 47.62 29.46
CA GLN A 191 -24.59 46.56 28.76
C GLN A 191 -26.08 46.68 29.11
N PRO A 192 -26.98 46.48 28.12
CA PRO A 192 -28.22 45.81 28.45
C PRO A 192 -28.60 44.66 27.48
N ARG A 193 -28.74 43.49 28.13
CA ARG A 193 -29.75 42.41 28.07
C ARG A 193 -30.19 41.74 26.75
N PRO A 194 -30.25 40.38 26.75
CA PRO A 194 -30.97 39.59 25.76
C PRO A 194 -32.49 39.62 25.98
N GLY A 195 -33.25 39.78 24.89
CA GLY A 195 -34.71 39.81 24.87
C GLY A 195 -35.34 38.42 24.80
N THR A 196 -36.21 38.15 25.77
CA THR A 196 -37.25 37.11 25.76
C THR A 196 -38.41 37.55 24.86
N ILE A 197 -38.89 36.67 23.97
CA ILE A 197 -40.18 36.81 23.28
C ILE A 197 -41.05 35.63 23.70
N ILE A 198 -42.20 35.93 24.32
CA ILE A 198 -43.33 35.01 24.48
C ILE A 198 -44.44 35.58 23.58
N VAL A 199 -45.04 34.74 22.74
CA VAL A 199 -46.28 35.05 22.02
C VAL A 199 -47.34 34.05 22.46
N GLN A 200 -48.53 34.61 22.70
CA GLN A 200 -49.74 34.00 23.26
C GLN A 200 -50.32 32.87 22.41
#